data_AF-A0A6I9Q0U4-F1
#
_entry.id   AF-A0A6I9Q0U4-F1
#
_cell.length_a   1.000
_cell.length_b   1.000
_cell.length_c   1.000
_cell.angle_alpha   90.00
_cell.angle_beta   90.00
_cell.angle_gamma   90.00
#
_symmetry.space_group_name_H-M   'P 1'
#
loop_
_entity.id
_entity.type
_entity.pdbx_description
1 polymer ?
#
loop_
_entity_poly.entity_id
_entity_poly.type
_entity_poly.pdbx_seq_one_letter_code
_entity_poly.pdbx_strand_id
1 'polypeptide(L)'
;MVKIETHTITGLLPNTIYLFIVRAVNAYGLSDPSPISEPVRTQDVSPTGQGVDHRQVQRELGEVAVQLQEPVTLTPSSIRVSWTVDRQSQYVQGYRLFYRPSGGSWLLQDINSPSERSTTLTNLLKGTEHEIKIRPYFDDFQGKDSRTLLVRTTEEVPSAPPRSVTVVTVKLSNSSNISVSWEPPPSEMQNGIIQEYR
;
A
#
# COMPACT_ATOMS: atom_id res chain seq x y z
N MET A 1 -19.59 39.91 -18.40
CA MET A 1 -18.12 40.08 -18.31
C MET A 1 -17.56 38.81 -17.72
N VAL A 2 -16.83 37.99 -18.50
CA VAL A 2 -16.10 36.85 -17.94
C VAL A 2 -14.82 37.40 -17.35
N LYS A 3 -14.68 37.29 -16.02
CA LYS A 3 -13.47 37.61 -15.28
C LYS A 3 -12.75 36.29 -15.04
N ILE A 4 -11.46 36.29 -15.40
CA ILE A 4 -10.39 35.28 -15.17
C ILE A 4 -10.09 34.42 -16.41
N GLU A 5 -8.93 34.69 -17.02
CA GLU A 5 -8.32 33.96 -18.16
C GLU A 5 -7.20 33.01 -17.70
N THR A 6 -7.02 32.79 -16.39
CA THR A 6 -5.91 32.01 -15.82
C THR A 6 -6.38 31.06 -14.72
N HIS A 7 -5.86 29.83 -14.73
CA HIS A 7 -6.09 28.82 -13.70
C HIS A 7 -4.79 28.06 -13.40
N THR A 8 -4.50 27.84 -12.12
CA THR A 8 -3.33 27.05 -11.70
C THR A 8 -3.76 25.63 -11.37
N ILE A 9 -3.26 24.66 -12.13
CA ILE A 9 -3.53 23.24 -11.91
C ILE A 9 -2.52 22.70 -10.88
N THR A 10 -3.02 22.11 -9.80
CA THR A 10 -2.22 21.52 -8.72
C THR A 10 -2.36 20.00 -8.70
N GLY A 11 -1.49 19.29 -7.96
CA GLY A 11 -1.55 17.83 -7.81
C GLY A 11 -1.03 17.03 -9.01
N LEU A 12 -0.29 17.66 -9.92
CA LEU A 12 0.39 16.97 -11.02
C LEU A 12 1.59 16.16 -10.47
N LEU A 13 1.87 15.02 -11.09
CA LEU A 13 3.06 14.22 -10.77
C LEU A 13 4.32 14.97 -11.20
N PRO A 14 5.41 14.95 -10.41
CA PRO A 14 6.69 15.56 -10.78
C PRO A 14 7.34 14.83 -11.97
N ASN A 15 8.24 15.52 -12.67
CA ASN A 15 9.00 15.02 -13.83
C ASN A 15 8.15 14.37 -14.94
N THR A 16 6.86 14.73 -15.01
CA THR A 16 5.85 14.13 -15.88
C THR A 16 5.40 15.13 -16.94
N ILE A 17 5.27 14.67 -18.19
CA ILE A 17 4.81 15.51 -19.30
C ILE A 17 3.29 15.50 -19.36
N TYR A 18 2.68 16.67 -19.34
CA TYR A 18 1.25 16.88 -19.48
C TYR A 18 0.91 17.66 -20.74
N LEU A 19 -0.30 17.41 -21.25
CA LEU A 19 -0.94 18.11 -22.35
C LEU A 19 -2.34 18.53 -21.88
N PHE A 20 -2.77 19.74 -22.25
CA PHE A 20 -4.04 20.30 -21.78
C PHE A 20 -4.94 20.71 -22.94
N ILE A 21 -6.25 20.58 -22.73
CA ILE A 21 -7.31 21.17 -23.56
C ILE A 21 -8.29 21.91 -22.66
N VAL A 22 -8.89 22.99 -23.17
CA VAL A 22 -9.85 23.82 -22.43
C VAL A 22 -11.19 23.85 -23.16
N ARG A 23 -12.30 23.81 -22.41
CA ARG A 23 -13.66 24.00 -22.91
C ARG A 23 -14.33 25.12 -22.13
N ALA A 24 -15.09 25.97 -22.82
CA ALA A 24 -15.94 26.97 -22.19
C ALA A 24 -17.29 26.34 -21.84
N VAL A 25 -17.90 26.79 -20.73
CA VAL A 25 -19.25 26.36 -20.33
C VAL A 25 -20.13 27.59 -20.11
N ASN A 26 -21.37 27.54 -20.59
CA ASN A 26 -22.40 28.53 -20.30
C ASN A 26 -23.72 27.82 -19.93
N ALA A 27 -24.81 28.59 -19.76
CA ALA A 27 -26.12 28.05 -19.37
C ALA A 27 -26.74 27.05 -20.36
N TYR A 28 -26.22 26.99 -21.60
CA TYR A 28 -26.74 26.15 -22.68
C TYR A 28 -25.84 24.94 -22.98
N GLY A 29 -24.65 24.85 -22.36
CA GLY A 29 -23.78 23.69 -22.48
C GLY A 29 -22.29 24.03 -22.58
N LEU A 30 -21.53 23.04 -23.04
CA LEU A 30 -20.08 23.10 -23.23
C LEU A 30 -19.73 23.42 -24.68
N SER A 31 -18.67 24.21 -24.89
CA SER A 31 -18.08 24.45 -26.22
C SER A 31 -17.37 23.21 -26.76
N ASP A 32 -16.94 23.29 -28.02
CA ASP A 32 -15.89 22.43 -28.55
C ASP A 32 -14.56 22.62 -27.79
N PRO A 33 -13.68 21.60 -27.75
CA PRO A 33 -12.37 21.71 -27.12
C PRO A 33 -11.43 22.64 -27.88
N SER A 34 -10.55 23.32 -27.14
CA SER A 34 -9.40 24.03 -27.72
C SER A 34 -8.44 23.06 -28.43
N PRO A 35 -7.52 23.58 -29.26
CA PRO A 35 -6.31 22.83 -29.61
C PRO A 35 -5.58 22.35 -28.35
N ILE A 36 -4.86 21.24 -28.49
CA ILE A 36 -4.00 20.71 -27.43
C ILE A 36 -2.85 21.70 -27.17
N SER A 37 -2.47 21.86 -25.90
CA SER A 37 -1.31 22.69 -25.53
C SER A 37 -0.01 22.07 -26.04
N GLU A 38 1.05 22.89 -26.08
CA GLU A 38 2.41 22.35 -26.13
C GLU A 38 2.68 21.46 -24.89
N PRO A 39 3.50 20.41 -25.03
CA PRO A 39 3.85 19.55 -23.91
C PRO A 39 4.59 20.34 -22.83
N VAL A 40 4.10 20.26 -21.60
CA VAL A 40 4.76 20.87 -20.44
C VAL A 40 5.23 19.77 -19.49
N ARG A 41 6.50 19.81 -19.13
CA ARG A 41 7.07 18.92 -18.13
C ARG A 41 7.02 19.58 -16.76
N THR A 42 6.42 18.92 -15.78
CA THR A 42 6.55 19.35 -14.39
C THR A 42 8.01 19.25 -13.96
N GLN A 43 8.50 20.25 -13.24
CA GLN A 43 9.86 20.19 -12.69
C GLN A 43 9.91 19.18 -11.53
N ASP A 44 11.08 18.58 -11.33
CA ASP A 44 11.38 17.90 -10.09
C ASP A 44 11.59 18.97 -9.02
N VAL A 45 10.58 19.21 -8.20
CA VAL A 45 10.71 20.10 -7.05
C VAL A 45 11.33 19.28 -5.92
N SER A 46 12.59 18.88 -6.09
CA SER A 46 13.38 18.35 -4.99
C SER A 46 13.89 19.56 -4.20
N PRO A 47 13.37 19.86 -2.99
CA PRO A 47 13.89 20.92 -2.13
C PRO A 47 15.41 20.84 -1.87
N THR A 48 16.07 19.70 -2.09
CA THR A 48 17.55 19.63 -2.12
C THR A 48 18.18 20.52 -3.19
N GLY A 49 17.52 20.69 -4.34
CA GLY A 49 17.92 21.62 -5.41
C GLY A 49 17.73 23.10 -5.05
N GLN A 50 17.04 23.42 -3.95
CA GLN A 50 16.79 24.79 -3.47
C GLN A 50 17.79 25.26 -2.39
N GLY A 51 18.89 24.54 -2.17
CA GLY A 51 19.94 24.94 -1.22
C GLY A 51 19.61 24.66 0.24
N VAL A 52 18.66 23.75 0.50
CA VAL A 52 18.38 23.27 1.86
C VAL A 52 19.58 22.49 2.39
N ASP A 53 20.04 22.77 3.61
CA ASP A 53 21.15 22.02 4.23
C ASP A 53 20.74 20.57 4.48
N HIS A 54 21.31 19.65 3.69
CA HIS A 54 21.07 18.22 3.80
C HIS A 54 21.33 17.66 5.20
N ARG A 55 22.30 18.23 5.95
CA ARG A 55 22.60 17.79 7.32
C ARG A 55 21.49 18.19 8.27
N GLN A 56 20.88 19.36 8.08
CA GLN A 56 19.73 19.80 8.84
C GLN A 56 18.52 18.90 8.54
N VAL A 57 18.22 18.63 7.26
CA VAL A 57 17.12 17.74 6.85
C VAL A 57 17.27 16.37 7.51
N GLN A 58 18.44 15.75 7.38
CA GLN A 58 18.67 14.41 7.92
C GLN A 58 18.53 14.37 9.46
N ARG A 59 18.96 15.42 10.16
CA ARG A 59 18.83 15.53 11.61
C ARG A 59 17.36 15.68 12.02
N GLU A 60 16.66 16.66 11.45
CA GLU A 60 15.25 16.93 11.81
C GLU A 60 14.34 15.77 11.44
N LEU A 61 14.52 15.18 10.25
CA LEU A 61 13.77 14.01 9.82
C LEU A 61 14.05 12.77 10.69
N GLY A 62 15.27 12.65 11.23
CA GLY A 62 15.65 11.61 12.19
C GLY A 62 15.03 11.79 13.58
N GLU A 63 14.63 13.01 13.94
CA GLU A 63 13.93 13.32 15.20
C GLU A 63 12.40 13.15 15.09
N VAL A 64 11.86 13.02 13.88
CA VAL A 64 10.43 12.74 13.67
C VAL A 64 10.12 11.33 14.15
N ALA A 65 9.29 11.24 15.19
CA ALA A 65 8.78 9.98 15.71
C ALA A 65 7.35 9.75 15.22
N VAL A 66 7.16 8.67 14.43
CA VAL A 66 5.85 8.20 13.98
C VAL A 66 5.43 7.01 14.83
N GLN A 67 4.23 7.08 15.40
CA GLN A 67 3.66 6.02 16.22
C GLN A 67 2.51 5.36 15.48
N LEU A 68 2.67 4.08 15.13
CA LEU A 68 1.56 3.28 14.63
C LEU A 68 0.54 3.01 15.75
N GLN A 69 -0.72 3.27 15.44
CA GLN A 69 -1.87 2.82 16.21
C GLN A 69 -2.18 1.36 15.87
N GLU A 70 -3.00 0.72 16.70
CA GLU A 70 -3.44 -0.65 16.45
C GLU A 70 -4.17 -0.75 15.09
N PRO A 71 -3.69 -1.57 14.13
CA PRO A 71 -4.31 -1.67 12.82
C PRO A 71 -5.70 -2.30 12.92
N VAL A 72 -6.65 -1.83 12.11
CA VAL A 72 -8.03 -2.32 12.10
C VAL A 72 -8.28 -3.14 10.84
N THR A 73 -8.58 -4.42 10.99
CA THR A 73 -8.96 -5.29 9.87
C THR A 73 -10.32 -4.85 9.32
N LEU A 74 -10.40 -4.56 8.02
CA LEU A 74 -11.64 -4.14 7.35
C LEU A 74 -12.30 -5.31 6.60
N THR A 75 -11.49 -6.13 5.95
CA THR A 75 -11.91 -7.34 5.21
C THR A 75 -10.82 -8.41 5.35
N PRO A 76 -11.06 -9.67 4.91
CA PRO A 76 -10.02 -10.70 4.90
C PRO A 76 -8.74 -10.35 4.13
N SER A 77 -8.75 -9.33 3.27
CA SER A 77 -7.57 -8.92 2.49
C SER A 77 -7.24 -7.43 2.61
N SER A 78 -7.80 -6.71 3.60
CA SER A 78 -7.53 -5.29 3.78
C SER A 78 -7.51 -4.83 5.23
N ILE A 79 -6.55 -3.96 5.55
CA ILE A 79 -6.31 -3.43 6.90
C ILE A 79 -6.19 -1.91 6.82
N ARG A 80 -6.88 -1.20 7.71
CA ARG A 80 -6.68 0.23 7.94
C ARG A 80 -5.51 0.43 8.89
N VAL A 81 -4.51 1.16 8.44
CA VAL A 81 -3.34 1.57 9.23
C VAL A 81 -3.48 3.05 9.55
N SER A 82 -3.22 3.43 10.80
CA SER A 82 -3.24 4.83 11.24
C SER A 82 -2.06 5.13 12.16
N TRP A 83 -1.64 6.39 12.18
CA TRP A 83 -0.48 6.82 12.94
C TRP A 83 -0.64 8.23 13.50
N THR A 84 0.13 8.50 14.56
CA THR A 84 0.37 9.85 15.08
C THR A 84 1.81 10.25 14.86
N VAL A 85 2.08 11.55 14.92
CA VAL A 85 3.42 12.12 14.77
C VAL A 85 3.71 12.95 16.01
N ASP A 86 4.67 12.52 16.83
CA ASP A 86 4.95 13.15 18.12
C ASP A 86 5.72 14.47 17.93
N ARG A 87 6.59 14.52 16.92
CA ARG A 87 7.39 15.70 16.55
C ARG A 87 7.29 15.93 15.04
N GLN A 88 6.55 16.97 14.65
CA GLN A 88 6.42 17.36 13.24
C GLN A 88 7.67 18.14 12.80
N SER A 89 8.13 17.91 11.57
CA SER A 89 9.12 18.76 10.89
C SER A 89 8.51 19.30 9.59
N GLN A 90 8.94 20.50 9.18
CA GLN A 90 8.62 21.08 7.88
C GLN A 90 9.18 20.25 6.71
N TYR A 91 10.19 19.43 6.98
CA TYR A 91 10.80 18.54 6.00
C TYR A 91 10.07 17.21 5.88
N VAL A 92 8.89 17.01 6.46
CA VAL A 92 8.09 15.82 6.13
C VAL A 92 7.31 16.12 4.85
N GLN A 93 7.58 15.40 3.77
CA GLN A 93 6.76 15.43 2.54
C GLN A 93 5.67 14.37 2.55
N GLY A 94 5.91 13.27 3.27
CA GLY A 94 4.99 12.15 3.31
C GLY A 94 5.55 11.00 4.15
N TYR A 95 4.94 9.83 3.99
CA TYR A 95 5.29 8.62 4.72
C TYR A 95 5.48 7.43 3.79
N ARG A 96 6.39 6.53 4.15
CA ARG A 96 6.62 5.24 3.51
C ARG A 96 6.14 4.15 4.44
N LEU A 97 5.05 3.49 4.07
CA LEU A 97 4.48 2.37 4.80
C LEU A 97 5.05 1.07 4.24
N PHE A 98 5.73 0.31 5.08
CA PHE A 98 6.27 -1.00 4.75
C PHE A 98 5.40 -2.08 5.37
N TYR A 99 5.07 -3.11 4.58
CA TYR A 99 4.29 -4.24 5.04
C TYR A 99 4.76 -5.54 4.39
N ARG A 100 4.59 -6.67 5.09
CA ARG A 100 4.89 -8.00 4.55
C ARG A 100 4.12 -9.08 5.31
N PRO A 101 3.84 -10.25 4.71
CA PRO A 101 3.56 -11.43 5.52
C PRO A 101 4.78 -11.74 6.41
N SER A 102 4.56 -12.25 7.63
CA SER A 102 5.64 -12.58 8.58
C SER A 102 6.68 -13.50 7.91
N GLY A 103 7.95 -13.09 7.92
CA GLY A 103 9.04 -13.80 7.25
C GLY A 103 9.18 -13.58 5.73
N GLY A 104 8.28 -12.80 5.11
CA GLY A 104 8.33 -12.45 3.70
C GLY A 104 9.21 -11.24 3.36
N SER A 105 9.12 -10.80 2.11
CA SER A 105 9.77 -9.57 1.62
C SER A 105 8.92 -8.34 1.91
N TRP A 106 9.58 -7.24 2.28
CA TRP A 106 8.91 -5.95 2.48
C TRP A 106 8.36 -5.39 1.17
N LEU A 107 7.08 -5.04 1.19
CA LEU A 107 6.40 -4.22 0.20
C LEU A 107 6.33 -2.78 0.69
N LEU A 108 6.25 -1.83 -0.25
CA LEU A 108 6.20 -0.39 0.03
C LEU A 108 4.90 0.20 -0.51
N GLN A 109 4.27 1.06 0.29
CA GLN A 109 3.22 1.98 -0.14
C GLN A 109 3.62 3.41 0.26
N ASP A 110 3.73 4.29 -0.73
CA ASP A 110 4.00 5.71 -0.50
C ASP A 110 2.71 6.47 -0.18
N ILE A 111 2.78 7.33 0.84
CA ILE A 111 1.75 8.28 1.24
C ILE A 111 2.30 9.68 0.98
N ASN A 112 1.92 10.26 -0.17
CA ASN A 112 2.44 11.54 -0.67
C ASN A 112 1.72 12.75 -0.05
N SER A 113 1.51 12.72 1.27
CA SER A 113 0.90 13.83 2.00
C SER A 113 1.41 13.85 3.45
N PRO A 114 1.95 14.98 3.93
CA PRO A 114 2.47 15.09 5.29
C PRO A 114 1.36 15.31 6.33
N SER A 115 0.16 15.67 5.91
CA SER A 115 -1.02 15.81 6.77
C SER A 115 -1.80 14.51 6.94
N GLU A 116 -1.56 13.51 6.08
CA GLU A 116 -2.23 12.22 6.15
C GLU A 116 -1.86 11.47 7.44
N ARG A 117 -2.85 10.80 8.03
CA ARG A 117 -2.70 10.05 9.29
C ARG A 117 -3.24 8.63 9.20
N SER A 118 -3.77 8.23 8.04
CA SER A 118 -4.23 6.88 7.81
C SER A 118 -4.10 6.45 6.35
N THR A 119 -4.05 5.14 6.13
CA THR A 119 -4.19 4.55 4.80
C THR A 119 -4.80 3.16 4.91
N THR A 120 -5.23 2.60 3.77
CA THR A 120 -5.73 1.23 3.71
C THR A 120 -4.77 0.37 2.88
N LEU A 121 -4.23 -0.68 3.51
CA LEU A 121 -3.55 -1.76 2.82
C LEU A 121 -4.60 -2.69 2.20
N THR A 122 -4.40 -3.11 0.96
CA THR A 122 -5.30 -3.98 0.21
C THR A 122 -4.53 -5.14 -0.41
N ASN A 123 -5.23 -6.16 -0.91
CA ASN A 123 -4.65 -7.35 -1.53
C ASN A 123 -3.69 -8.11 -0.60
N LEU A 124 -3.95 -8.08 0.71
CA LEU A 124 -3.21 -8.85 1.70
C LEU A 124 -3.61 -10.33 1.63
N LEU A 125 -2.67 -11.21 2.00
CA LEU A 125 -2.98 -12.63 2.15
C LEU A 125 -4.00 -12.84 3.27
N LYS A 126 -4.99 -13.68 3.02
CA LYS A 126 -6.07 -13.98 3.98
C LYS A 126 -5.57 -14.91 5.08
N GLY A 127 -6.13 -14.82 6.29
CA GLY A 127 -5.73 -15.64 7.43
C GLY A 127 -4.24 -15.58 7.79
N THR A 128 -3.53 -14.52 7.39
CA THR A 128 -2.07 -14.44 7.43
C THR A 128 -1.62 -13.29 8.33
N GLU A 129 -0.60 -13.54 9.15
CA GLU A 129 0.02 -12.51 9.97
C GLU A 129 0.96 -11.65 9.13
N HIS A 130 0.82 -10.33 9.30
CA HIS A 130 1.59 -9.33 8.60
C HIS A 130 2.36 -8.44 9.58
N GLU A 131 3.59 -8.10 9.21
CA GLU A 131 4.40 -7.08 9.87
C GLU A 131 4.21 -5.74 9.16
N ILE A 132 4.03 -4.66 9.91
CA ILE A 132 3.82 -3.30 9.39
C ILE A 132 4.73 -2.31 10.13
N LYS A 133 5.41 -1.44 9.39
CA LYS A 133 6.17 -0.30 9.94
C LYS A 133 6.09 0.90 9.01
N ILE A 134 6.28 2.11 9.53
CA ILE A 134 6.18 3.34 8.75
C ILE A 134 7.36 4.26 9.07
N ARG A 135 7.84 5.02 8.09
CA ARG A 135 8.82 6.11 8.31
C ARG A 135 8.41 7.37 7.55
N PRO A 136 8.75 8.58 8.04
CA PRO A 136 8.60 9.80 7.25
C PRO A 136 9.73 9.90 6.21
N TYR A 137 9.48 10.62 5.11
CA TYR A 137 10.50 10.87 4.08
C TYR A 137 10.49 12.32 3.58
N PHE A 138 11.59 12.70 2.94
CA PHE A 138 11.79 13.95 2.22
C PHE A 138 12.69 13.71 1.01
N ASP A 139 12.14 13.74 -0.20
CA ASP A 139 12.85 13.28 -1.41
C ASP A 139 13.52 11.92 -1.17
N ASP A 140 14.85 11.88 -1.25
CA ASP A 140 15.67 10.69 -1.01
C ASP A 140 16.03 10.47 0.46
N PHE A 141 15.82 11.48 1.32
CA PHE A 141 16.07 11.39 2.76
C PHE A 141 14.98 10.58 3.45
N GLN A 142 15.41 9.79 4.43
CA GLN A 142 14.54 8.90 5.19
C GLN A 142 14.70 9.18 6.67
N GLY A 143 13.57 9.28 7.36
CA GLY A 143 13.52 9.34 8.81
C GLY A 143 13.62 7.97 9.45
N LYS A 144 13.35 7.94 10.75
CA LYS A 144 13.37 6.70 11.53
C LYS A 144 12.13 5.85 11.28
N ASP A 145 12.31 4.52 11.26
CA ASP A 145 11.20 3.57 11.30
C ASP A 145 10.44 3.68 12.64
N SER A 146 9.11 3.54 12.57
CA SER A 146 8.27 3.26 13.73
C SER A 146 8.59 1.90 14.34
N ARG A 147 8.01 1.60 15.51
CA ARG A 147 7.89 0.20 15.95
C ARG A 147 7.18 -0.62 14.87
N THR A 148 7.61 -1.87 14.70
CA THR A 148 6.88 -2.84 13.87
C THR A 148 5.66 -3.33 14.64
N LEU A 149 4.49 -3.34 13.99
CA LEU A 149 3.28 -3.97 14.50
C LEU A 149 2.98 -5.25 13.74
N LEU A 150 2.42 -6.22 14.47
CA LEU A 150 1.88 -7.45 13.91
C LEU A 150 0.36 -7.32 13.82
N VAL A 151 -0.21 -7.76 12.71
CA VAL A 151 -1.66 -7.84 12.53
C VAL A 151 -2.01 -9.04 11.65
N ARG A 152 -3.05 -9.77 12.03
CA ARG A 152 -3.53 -10.93 11.27
C ARG A 152 -4.81 -10.57 10.52
N THR A 153 -4.84 -10.87 9.22
CA THR A 153 -6.07 -10.79 8.43
C THR A 153 -7.04 -11.90 8.85
N THR A 154 -8.35 -11.66 8.71
CA THR A 154 -9.34 -12.69 9.06
C THR A 154 -9.23 -13.88 8.11
N GLU A 155 -9.54 -15.06 8.63
CA GLU A 155 -9.57 -16.30 7.84
C GLU A 155 -10.77 -16.33 6.89
N GLU A 156 -10.64 -17.08 5.80
CA GLU A 156 -11.70 -17.34 4.83
C GLU A 156 -11.63 -18.82 4.40
N VAL A 157 -12.65 -19.32 3.69
CA VAL A 157 -12.63 -20.69 3.17
C VAL A 157 -11.40 -20.92 2.26
N PRO A 158 -10.76 -22.10 2.32
CA PRO A 158 -9.68 -22.44 1.40
C PRO A 158 -10.14 -22.27 -0.05
N SER A 159 -9.27 -21.68 -0.86
CA SER A 159 -9.55 -21.39 -2.28
C SER A 159 -9.02 -22.46 -3.24
N ALA A 160 -8.29 -23.44 -2.71
CA ALA A 160 -7.78 -24.58 -3.47
C ALA A 160 -8.02 -25.90 -2.73
N PRO A 161 -8.19 -27.02 -3.47
CA PRO A 161 -8.36 -28.33 -2.89
C PRO A 161 -7.03 -28.91 -2.35
N PRO A 162 -7.09 -30.00 -1.55
CA PRO A 162 -5.93 -30.83 -1.26
C PRO A 162 -5.24 -31.33 -2.53
N ARG A 163 -3.94 -31.57 -2.45
CA ARG A 163 -3.08 -31.96 -3.58
C ARG A 163 -2.66 -33.43 -3.46
N SER A 164 -2.09 -33.98 -4.53
CA SER A 164 -1.44 -35.30 -4.52
C SER A 164 -2.30 -36.44 -3.94
N VAL A 165 -3.60 -36.47 -4.26
CA VAL A 165 -4.51 -37.51 -3.75
C VAL A 165 -4.12 -38.87 -4.33
N THR A 166 -3.84 -39.84 -3.46
CA THR A 166 -3.52 -41.22 -3.85
C THR A 166 -4.37 -42.22 -3.06
N VAL A 167 -4.72 -43.32 -3.73
CA VAL A 167 -5.54 -44.38 -3.16
C VAL A 167 -4.81 -45.71 -3.33
N VAL A 168 -4.64 -46.45 -2.24
CA VAL A 168 -4.02 -47.78 -2.27
C VAL A 168 -4.89 -48.80 -1.55
N THR A 169 -5.06 -49.98 -2.17
CA THR A 169 -5.73 -51.10 -1.51
C THR A 169 -4.83 -51.67 -0.42
N VAL A 170 -5.37 -51.78 0.80
CA VAL A 170 -4.62 -52.38 1.91
C VAL A 170 -4.72 -53.90 1.76
N LYS A 171 -3.65 -54.52 1.23
CA LYS A 171 -3.55 -55.97 1.03
C LYS A 171 -3.30 -56.70 2.36
N LEU A 172 -4.28 -56.66 3.23
CA LEU A 172 -4.44 -57.61 4.33
C LEU A 172 -5.40 -58.70 3.85
N SER A 173 -5.06 -59.96 4.11
CA SER A 173 -5.88 -61.12 3.72
C SER A 173 -7.33 -60.92 4.18
N ASN A 174 -8.28 -60.91 3.25
CA ASN A 174 -9.72 -60.66 3.45
C ASN A 174 -10.14 -59.21 3.84
N SER A 175 -9.36 -58.18 3.49
CA SER A 175 -9.74 -56.79 3.79
C SER A 175 -10.42 -56.09 2.60
N SER A 176 -11.56 -55.43 2.85
CA SER A 176 -12.22 -54.47 1.94
C SER A 176 -11.75 -53.03 2.20
N ASN A 177 -10.54 -52.85 2.73
CA ASN A 177 -10.05 -51.56 3.18
C ASN A 177 -9.22 -50.85 2.10
N ILE A 178 -9.47 -49.56 1.94
CA ILE A 178 -8.67 -48.65 1.13
C ILE A 178 -7.97 -47.64 2.04
N SER A 179 -6.76 -47.24 1.67
CA SER A 179 -6.07 -46.11 2.28
C SER A 179 -6.05 -44.96 1.29
N VAL A 180 -6.38 -43.75 1.77
CA VAL A 180 -6.38 -42.51 0.99
C VAL A 180 -5.39 -41.56 1.65
N SER A 181 -4.50 -40.96 0.86
CA SER A 181 -3.56 -39.94 1.35
C SER A 181 -3.51 -38.74 0.41
N TRP A 182 -3.21 -37.57 0.97
CA TRP A 182 -3.18 -36.28 0.25
C TRP A 182 -2.17 -35.33 0.90
N GLU A 183 -1.83 -34.28 0.17
CA GLU A 183 -1.13 -33.10 0.64
C GLU A 183 -2.12 -31.96 0.91
N PRO A 184 -1.81 -31.02 1.82
CA PRO A 184 -2.64 -29.84 2.02
C PRO A 184 -2.71 -28.95 0.77
N PRO A 185 -3.74 -28.07 0.67
CA PRO A 185 -3.75 -26.98 -0.30
C PRO A 185 -2.47 -26.11 -0.17
N PRO A 186 -2.06 -25.42 -1.25
CA PRO A 186 -0.96 -24.45 -1.18
C PRO A 186 -1.18 -23.42 -0.07
N SER A 187 -0.13 -23.06 0.68
CA SER A 187 -0.20 -22.19 1.86
C SER A 187 -0.97 -20.89 1.61
N GLU A 188 -0.66 -20.21 0.51
CA GLU A 188 -1.29 -18.95 0.09
C GLU A 188 -2.76 -19.08 -0.29
N MET A 189 -3.25 -20.31 -0.51
CA MET A 189 -4.63 -20.62 -0.85
C MET A 189 -5.41 -21.26 0.30
N GLN A 190 -4.76 -21.56 1.44
CA GLN A 190 -5.43 -22.09 2.63
C GLN A 190 -6.35 -21.05 3.27
N ASN A 191 -6.03 -19.75 3.12
CA ASN A 191 -6.78 -18.62 3.66
C ASN A 191 -7.00 -18.67 5.18
N GLY A 192 -6.17 -19.42 5.91
CA GLY A 192 -6.31 -19.65 7.35
C GLY A 192 -5.72 -20.99 7.77
N ILE A 193 -5.92 -21.37 9.03
CA ILE A 193 -5.47 -22.66 9.56
C ILE A 193 -6.48 -23.75 9.17
N ILE A 194 -6.01 -24.80 8.47
CA ILE A 194 -6.84 -25.95 8.12
C ILE A 194 -7.28 -26.71 9.39
N GLN A 195 -8.59 -26.80 9.61
CA GLN A 195 -9.17 -27.42 10.80
C GLN A 195 -9.42 -28.93 10.64
N GLU A 196 -9.89 -29.37 9.47
CA GLU A 196 -10.24 -30.78 9.18
C GLU A 196 -10.22 -31.09 7.67
N TYR A 197 -10.25 -32.38 7.33
CA TYR A 197 -10.48 -32.89 5.97
C TYR A 197 -11.68 -33.84 6.00
N ARG A 198 -12.53 -33.80 4.96
CA ARG A 198 -13.75 -34.62 4.85
C ARG A 198 -13.90 -35.19 3.45
#